data_AF-A0A509LLV4-F1
#
_entry.id   AF-A0A509LLV4-F1
#
_cell.length_a   1.000
_cell.length_b   1.000
_cell.length_c   1.000
_cell.angle_alpha   90.00
_cell.angle_beta   90.00
_cell.angle_gamma   90.00
#
_symmetry.space_group_name_H-M   'P 1'
#
loop_
_entity.id
_entity.type
_entity.pdbx_description
1 polymer ?
#
loop_
_entity_poly.entity_id
_entity_poly.type
_entity_poly.pdbx_seq_one_letter_code
_entity_poly.pdbx_strand_id
1 'polypeptide(L)'
;MKKLFIVTLSIVMGLVSLSTAFASDKSECIYRSKIEQKISFYQARLYLTDSEYKILSDIGKDAEKIISYLQKEKDQLVQEMKDRKVELSAAKINRFIINKARIGDMS
;
A
#
# COMPACT_ATOMS: atom_id res chain seq x y z
N MET A 1 10.37 -9.14 -46.98
CA MET A 1 10.49 -7.97 -46.07
C MET A 1 9.30 -7.79 -45.12
N LYS A 2 8.03 -7.81 -45.57
CA LYS A 2 6.85 -7.64 -44.68
C LYS A 2 6.75 -8.66 -43.52
N LYS A 3 7.06 -9.94 -43.75
CA LYS A 3 6.99 -10.99 -42.71
C LYS A 3 8.03 -10.81 -41.60
N LEU A 4 9.23 -10.31 -41.92
CA LEU A 4 10.28 -10.05 -40.94
C LEU A 4 9.88 -8.92 -39.99
N PHE A 5 9.22 -7.88 -40.52
CA PHE A 5 8.76 -6.71 -39.76
C PHE A 5 7.64 -7.04 -38.75
N ILE A 6 6.72 -7.93 -39.13
CA ILE A 6 5.61 -8.36 -38.26
C ILE A 6 6.16 -9.21 -37.09
N VAL A 7 7.12 -10.10 -37.35
CA VAL A 7 7.74 -10.92 -36.30
C VAL A 7 8.50 -10.04 -35.30
N THR A 8 9.26 -9.05 -35.77
CA THR A 8 9.95 -8.11 -34.87
C THR A 8 8.98 -7.26 -34.04
N LEU A 9 7.84 -6.85 -34.61
CA LEU A 9 6.85 -6.05 -33.89
C LEU A 9 6.17 -6.83 -32.76
N SER A 10 5.83 -8.10 -33.00
CA SER A 10 5.23 -8.98 -31.99
C SER A 10 6.18 -9.28 -30.84
N ILE A 11 7.47 -9.46 -31.12
CA ILE A 11 8.50 -9.69 -30.10
C ILE A 11 8.69 -8.45 -29.22
N VAL A 12 8.73 -7.25 -29.81
CA VAL A 12 8.84 -5.99 -29.07
C VAL A 12 7.60 -5.76 -28.19
N MET A 13 6.39 -5.95 -28.74
CA MET A 13 5.14 -5.87 -27.96
C MET A 13 5.11 -6.87 -26.79
N GLY A 14 5.58 -8.11 -27.01
CA GLY A 14 5.66 -9.14 -25.98
C GLY A 14 6.65 -8.79 -24.86
N LEU A 15 7.85 -8.32 -25.21
CA LEU A 15 8.88 -7.88 -24.25
C LEU A 15 8.41 -6.68 -23.41
N VAL A 16 7.73 -5.72 -24.03
CA VAL A 16 7.15 -4.57 -23.31
C VAL A 16 6.07 -5.05 -22.34
N SER A 17 5.18 -5.94 -22.77
CA SER A 17 4.12 -6.48 -21.90
C SER A 17 4.70 -7.21 -20.69
N LEU A 18 5.72 -8.06 -20.89
CA LEU A 18 6.36 -8.81 -19.82
C LEU A 18 7.04 -7.88 -18.79
N SER A 19 7.78 -6.87 -19.27
CA SER A 19 8.47 -5.93 -18.38
C SER A 19 7.49 -5.10 -17.53
N THR A 20 6.34 -4.71 -18.10
CA THR A 20 5.29 -4.02 -17.33
C THR A 20 4.63 -4.91 -16.28
N ALA A 21 4.44 -6.21 -16.57
CA ALA A 21 3.91 -7.17 -15.61
C ALA A 21 4.85 -7.37 -14.41
N PHE A 22 6.15 -7.55 -14.65
CA PHE A 22 7.14 -7.67 -13.57
C PHE A 22 7.27 -6.40 -12.73
N ALA A 23 7.21 -5.22 -13.35
CA ALA A 23 7.24 -3.94 -12.62
C ALA A 23 5.99 -3.75 -11.75
N SER A 24 4.82 -4.13 -12.27
CA SER A 24 3.55 -4.10 -11.53
C SER A 24 3.61 -5.02 -10.30
N ASP A 25 4.06 -6.26 -10.47
CA ASP A 25 4.18 -7.25 -9.39
C ASP A 25 5.14 -6.79 -8.27
N LYS A 26 6.30 -6.22 -8.66
CA LYS A 26 7.25 -5.64 -7.70
C LYS A 26 6.66 -4.45 -6.92
N SER A 27 5.95 -3.54 -7.61
CA SER A 27 5.34 -2.38 -6.96
C SER A 27 4.26 -2.77 -5.95
N GLU A 28 3.45 -3.77 -6.30
CA GLU A 28 2.42 -4.32 -5.43
C GLU A 28 3.00 -4.92 -4.15
N CYS A 29 4.04 -5.76 -4.29
CA CYS A 29 4.73 -6.34 -3.15
C CYS A 29 5.29 -5.26 -2.20
N ILE A 30 5.89 -4.19 -2.75
CA ILE A 30 6.41 -3.07 -1.97
C ILE A 30 5.28 -2.35 -1.21
N TYR A 31 4.16 -2.04 -1.87
CA TYR A 31 3.02 -1.39 -1.23
C TYR A 31 2.43 -2.24 -0.10
N ARG A 32 2.19 -3.54 -0.35
CA ARG A 32 1.67 -4.48 0.65
C ARG A 32 2.59 -4.54 1.87
N SER A 33 3.89 -4.72 1.65
CA SER A 33 4.88 -4.74 2.72
C SER A 33 4.87 -3.45 3.56
N LYS A 34 4.67 -2.28 2.93
CA LYS A 34 4.59 -1.00 3.66
C LYS A 34 3.32 -0.85 4.48
N ILE A 35 2.18 -1.34 4.01
CA ILE A 35 0.95 -1.38 4.80
C ILE A 35 1.14 -2.30 6.01
N GLU A 36 1.73 -3.48 5.82
CA GLU A 36 1.99 -4.45 6.90
C GLU A 36 2.97 -3.90 7.94
N GLN A 37 4.06 -3.27 7.51
CA GLN A 37 4.97 -2.54 8.41
C GLN A 37 4.24 -1.47 9.23
N LYS A 38 3.26 -0.78 8.62
CA LYS A 38 2.46 0.23 9.33
C LYS A 38 1.54 -0.41 10.37
N ILE A 39 0.88 -1.52 10.03
CA ILE A 39 0.06 -2.30 10.96
C ILE A 39 0.91 -2.74 12.15
N SER A 40 2.08 -3.35 11.91
CA SER A 40 2.98 -3.79 12.99
C SER A 40 3.43 -2.64 13.89
N PHE A 41 3.70 -1.46 13.32
CA PHE A 41 4.02 -0.27 14.10
C PHE A 41 2.89 0.13 15.05
N TYR A 42 1.63 0.06 14.63
CA TYR A 42 0.49 0.37 15.49
C TYR A 42 0.14 -0.76 16.47
N GLN A 43 0.35 -2.02 16.08
CA GLN A 43 0.13 -3.17 16.98
C GLN A 43 0.94 -3.04 18.27
N ALA A 44 2.15 -2.49 18.18
CA ALA A 44 2.99 -2.20 19.35
C ALA A 44 2.37 -1.22 20.35
N ARG A 45 1.26 -0.54 20.03
CA ARG A 45 0.55 0.41 20.91
C ARG A 45 -0.74 -0.13 21.50
N LEU A 46 -1.20 -1.31 21.10
CA LEU A 46 -2.46 -1.88 21.58
C LEU A 46 -2.49 -2.12 23.08
N TYR A 47 -1.32 -2.34 23.70
CA TYR A 47 -1.21 -2.47 25.16
C TYR A 47 -1.64 -1.19 25.92
N LEU A 48 -1.72 -0.04 25.24
CA LEU A 48 -2.13 1.23 25.84
C LEU A 48 -3.65 1.38 25.92
N THR A 49 -4.43 0.56 25.21
CA THR A 49 -5.90 0.68 25.11
C THR A 49 -6.57 0.67 26.48
N ASP A 50 -6.12 -0.19 27.38
CA ASP A 50 -6.66 -0.38 28.73
C ASP A 50 -5.95 0.48 29.79
N SER A 51 -5.17 1.49 29.38
CA SER A 51 -4.48 2.36 30.32
C SER A 51 -5.46 3.19 31.14
N GLU A 52 -5.20 3.32 32.45
CA GLU A 52 -5.94 4.23 33.34
C GLU A 52 -5.72 5.70 32.98
N TYR A 53 -4.63 6.02 32.29
CA TYR A 53 -4.36 7.38 31.80
C TYR A 53 -5.11 7.60 30.49
N LYS A 54 -6.08 8.51 30.50
CA LYS A 54 -6.92 8.83 29.33
C LYS A 54 -6.11 9.06 28.05
N ILE A 55 -5.03 9.85 28.12
CA ILE A 55 -4.18 10.14 26.95
C ILE A 55 -3.56 8.87 26.34
N LEU A 56 -3.19 7.90 27.17
CA LEU A 56 -2.60 6.63 26.73
C LEU A 56 -3.69 5.71 26.17
N SER A 57 -4.85 5.61 26.83
CA SER A 57 -6.01 4.88 26.32
C SER A 57 -6.46 5.40 24.96
N ASP A 58 -6.49 6.72 24.78
CA ASP A 58 -6.85 7.35 23.51
C ASP A 58 -5.85 6.98 22.40
N ILE A 59 -4.53 6.95 22.69
CA ILE A 59 -3.51 6.48 21.74
C ILE A 59 -3.71 5.00 21.36
N GLY A 60 -4.04 4.15 22.33
CA GLY A 60 -4.31 2.72 22.09
C GLY A 60 -5.53 2.51 21.19
N LYS A 61 -6.62 3.22 21.47
CA LYS A 61 -7.85 3.21 20.67
C LYS A 61 -7.61 3.73 19.26
N ASP A 62 -6.87 4.82 19.10
CA ASP A 62 -6.51 5.33 17.77
C ASP A 62 -5.67 4.31 16.99
N ALA A 63 -4.73 3.64 17.65
CA ALA A 63 -3.95 2.58 17.03
C ALA A 63 -4.83 1.40 16.57
N GLU A 64 -5.78 0.98 17.40
CA GLU A 64 -6.75 -0.08 17.08
C GLU A 64 -7.57 0.26 15.83
N LYS A 65 -8.12 1.48 15.76
CA LYS A 65 -8.88 1.93 14.58
C LYS A 65 -8.03 1.96 13.32
N ILE A 66 -6.81 2.47 13.40
CA ILE A 66 -5.89 2.50 12.25
C ILE A 66 -5.55 1.07 11.78
N ILE A 67 -5.29 0.14 12.70
CA ILE A 67 -5.03 -1.26 12.35
C ILE A 67 -6.24 -1.86 11.63
N SER A 68 -7.43 -1.68 12.20
CA SER A 68 -8.68 -2.20 11.63
C SER A 68 -8.90 -1.69 10.21
N TYR A 69 -8.77 -0.38 10.00
CA TYR A 69 -8.86 0.23 8.67
C TYR A 69 -7.82 -0.36 7.70
N LEU A 70 -6.54 -0.40 8.08
CA LEU A 70 -5.47 -0.86 7.21
C LEU A 70 -5.57 -2.35 6.86
N GLN A 71 -6.09 -3.17 7.78
CA GLN A 71 -6.35 -4.60 7.52
C GLN A 71 -7.51 -4.78 6.55
N LYS A 72 -8.60 -4.02 6.75
CA LYS A 72 -9.81 -4.09 5.92
C LYS A 72 -9.58 -3.58 4.50
N GLU A 73 -8.92 -2.43 4.37
CA GLU A 73 -8.79 -1.70 3.10
C GLU A 73 -7.47 -2.00 2.36
N LYS A 74 -6.69 -3.00 2.81
CA LYS A 74 -5.34 -3.28 2.31
C LYS A 74 -5.29 -3.39 0.79
N ASP A 75 -6.15 -4.21 0.20
CA ASP A 75 -6.17 -4.48 -1.24
C ASP A 75 -6.61 -3.25 -2.04
N GLN A 76 -7.60 -2.51 -1.54
CA GLN A 76 -8.04 -1.26 -2.17
C GLN A 76 -6.92 -0.21 -2.13
N LEU A 77 -6.22 -0.05 -1.01
CA LEU A 77 -5.12 0.91 -0.89
C LEU A 77 -3.98 0.59 -1.86
N VAL A 78 -3.65 -0.69 -2.04
CA VAL A 78 -2.65 -1.14 -3.03
C VAL A 78 -3.10 -0.77 -4.43
N GLN A 79 -4.35 -1.07 -4.78
CA GLN A 79 -4.88 -0.75 -6.10
C GLN A 79 -4.88 0.78 -6.35
N GLU A 80 -5.33 1.58 -5.38
CA GLU A 80 -5.31 3.03 -5.47
C GLU A 80 -3.88 3.59 -5.64
N MET A 81 -2.89 3.00 -4.96
CA MET A 81 -1.48 3.41 -5.11
C MET A 81 -0.95 3.08 -6.51
N LYS A 82 -1.35 1.93 -7.09
CA LYS A 82 -1.01 1.56 -8.48
C LYS A 82 -1.66 2.53 -9.46
N ASP A 83 -2.96 2.78 -9.32
CA ASP A 83 -3.72 3.65 -10.23
C ASP A 83 -3.20 5.10 -10.22
N ARG A 84 -2.87 5.60 -9.02
CA ARG A 84 -2.30 6.95 -8.84
C ARG A 84 -0.80 7.01 -9.11
N LYS A 85 -0.16 5.90 -9.46
CA LYS A 85 1.29 5.77 -9.67
C LYS A 85 2.09 6.42 -8.55
N VAL A 86 1.73 6.10 -7.31
CA VAL A 86 2.44 6.60 -6.13
C VAL A 86 3.90 6.23 -6.26
N GLU A 87 4.78 7.20 -6.04
CA GLU A 87 6.21 6.95 -6.15
C GLU A 87 6.66 5.91 -5.12
N LEU A 88 7.53 4.98 -5.52
CA LEU A 88 8.08 3.91 -4.68
C LEU A 88 9.12 4.42 -3.66
N SER A 89 8.86 5.58 -3.04
CA SER A 89 9.63 6.10 -1.92
C SER A 89 8.88 5.86 -0.63
N ALA A 90 9.62 5.46 0.42
CA ALA A 90 9.04 5.15 1.72
C ALA A 90 8.24 6.34 2.29
N ALA A 91 8.71 7.57 2.08
CA ALA A 91 8.03 8.78 2.54
C ALA A 91 6.69 9.00 1.83
N LYS A 92 6.61 8.84 0.51
CA LYS A 92 5.37 9.05 -0.27
C LYS A 92 4.33 7.99 0.05
N ILE A 93 4.75 6.72 0.11
CA ILE A 93 3.87 5.60 0.49
C ILE A 93 3.34 5.79 1.91
N ASN A 94 4.21 6.10 2.88
CA ASN A 94 3.78 6.34 4.26
C ASN A 94 2.79 7.51 4.36
N ARG A 95 3.05 8.61 3.66
CA ARG A 95 2.15 9.76 3.63
C ARG A 95 0.78 9.38 3.06
N PHE A 96 0.75 8.60 1.98
CA PHE A 96 -0.49 8.11 1.38
C PHE A 96 -1.29 7.27 2.38
N ILE A 97 -0.66 6.26 2.99
CA ILE A 97 -1.29 5.34 3.95
C ILE A 97 -1.85 6.10 5.15
N ILE A 98 -1.06 6.99 5.76
CA ILE A 98 -1.48 7.75 6.95
C ILE A 98 -2.66 8.68 6.63
N ASN A 99 -2.61 9.38 5.49
CA ASN A 99 -3.71 10.26 5.09
C ASN A 99 -5.00 9.48 4.88
N LYS A 100 -4.94 8.30 4.26
CA LYS A 100 -6.10 7.44 4.05
C LYS A 100 -6.65 6.88 5.35
N ALA A 101 -5.79 6.37 6.23
CA ALA A 101 -6.20 5.86 7.54
C ALA A 101 -6.88 6.93 8.41
N ARG A 102 -6.40 8.18 8.37
CA ARG A 102 -7.03 9.29 9.09
C ARG A 102 -8.39 9.68 8.52
N ILE A 103 -8.55 9.67 7.20
CA ILE A 103 -9.85 9.98 6.57
C ILE A 103 -10.85 8.85 6.82
N GLY A 104 -10.41 7.59 6.72
CA GLY A 104 -11.26 6.42 6.95
C GLY A 104 -11.66 6.20 8.42
N ASP A 105 -10.93 6.78 9.38
CA ASP A 105 -11.34 6.86 10.79
C ASP A 105 -12.49 7.87 11.01
N MET A 106 -12.65 8.86 10.12
CA MET A 106 -13.70 9.87 10.21
C MET A 106 -15.01 9.47 9.50
N SER A 107 -15.03 8.33 8.80
CA SER A 107 -16.16 7.81 8.03
C SER A 107 -16.81 6.61 8.69
#